data_AF-A0A1U9K6I7-F1
#
_entry.id   AF-A0A1U9K6I7-F1
#
_cell.length_a   1.000
_cell.length_b   1.000
_cell.length_c   1.000
_cell.angle_alpha   90.00
_cell.angle_beta   90.00
_cell.angle_gamma   90.00
#
_symmetry.space_group_name_H-M   'P 1'
#
loop_
_entity.id
_entity.type
_entity.pdbx_description
1 polymer ?
#
loop_
_entity_poly.entity_id
_entity_poly.type
_entity_poly.pdbx_seq_one_letter_code
_entity_poly.pdbx_strand_id
1 'polypeptide(L)'
;MCFTYTDKEKQERVELFREIIMRLEMARFDMYREYADLQSRLYGDPMLALQEHPMCEITTHTVGGKEILQFSYPGMLPLYTDEKDRDSTRYRQRVRDYYIRSTVQAANRKGLKKQYIPARVLIVHCFEDLTVRDLDNRNRSHIINGLRHAQVIGDDNWKELSLMEEAIKTKESSVEVFVGYSKDIHELMQLFRGLNTSKTG
;
A
#
# COMPACT_ATOMS: atom_id res chain seq x y z
N MET A 1 -27.22 28.46 -8.50
CA MET A 1 -28.03 27.49 -9.27
C MET A 1 -27.34 26.14 -9.10
N CYS A 2 -27.86 25.26 -8.24
CA CYS A 2 -27.24 23.95 -7.98
C CYS A 2 -27.80 22.99 -9.03
N PHE A 3 -26.99 22.60 -10.02
CA PHE A 3 -27.42 21.59 -11.00
C PHE A 3 -27.52 20.24 -10.27
N THR A 4 -28.73 19.75 -10.08
CA THR A 4 -28.98 18.42 -9.50
C THR A 4 -28.93 17.38 -10.61
N TYR A 5 -27.89 16.55 -10.61
CA TYR A 5 -27.80 15.38 -11.50
C TYR A 5 -28.91 14.37 -11.19
N THR A 6 -29.47 13.76 -12.23
CA THR A 6 -30.27 12.53 -12.10
C THR A 6 -29.40 11.38 -11.61
N ASP A 7 -30.01 10.35 -11.01
CA ASP A 7 -29.23 9.21 -10.50
C ASP A 7 -28.50 8.43 -11.61
N LYS A 8 -29.09 8.39 -12.81
CA LYS A 8 -28.44 7.84 -14.00
C LYS A 8 -27.19 8.64 -14.37
N GLU A 9 -27.27 9.96 -14.42
CA GLU A 9 -26.11 10.82 -14.72
C GLU A 9 -25.03 10.72 -13.63
N LYS A 10 -25.41 10.57 -12.36
CA LYS A 10 -24.44 10.32 -11.27
C LYS A 10 -23.69 9.01 -11.52
N GLN A 11 -24.41 7.94 -11.85
CA GLN A 11 -23.81 6.62 -12.09
C GLN A 11 -22.88 6.63 -13.31
N GLU A 12 -23.29 7.25 -14.42
CA GLU A 12 -22.47 7.40 -15.62
C GLU A 12 -21.19 8.19 -15.32
N ARG A 13 -21.27 9.25 -14.50
CA ARG A 13 -20.09 10.02 -14.10
C ARG A 13 -19.17 9.24 -13.16
N VAL A 14 -19.70 8.43 -12.24
CA VAL A 14 -18.88 7.59 -11.37
C VAL A 14 -18.07 6.59 -12.18
N GLU A 15 -18.68 5.90 -13.15
CA GLU A 15 -17.96 4.96 -14.02
C GLU A 15 -16.94 5.68 -14.90
N LEU A 16 -17.26 6.87 -15.43
CA LEU A 16 -16.31 7.67 -16.18
C LEU A 16 -15.08 8.05 -15.32
N PHE A 17 -15.30 8.53 -14.09
CA PHE A 17 -14.20 8.88 -13.19
C PHE A 17 -13.37 7.66 -12.83
N ARG A 18 -14.00 6.51 -12.60
CA ARG A 18 -13.30 5.24 -12.34
C ARG A 18 -12.39 4.87 -13.49
N GLU A 19 -12.87 4.93 -14.73
CA GLU A 19 -12.08 4.65 -15.92
C GLU A 19 -10.90 5.63 -16.07
N ILE A 20 -11.14 6.92 -15.85
CA ILE A 20 -10.09 7.95 -15.90
C ILE A 20 -9.01 7.65 -14.85
N ILE A 21 -9.40 7.35 -13.61
CA ILE A 21 -8.46 7.03 -12.52
C ILE A 21 -7.60 5.82 -12.90
N MET A 22 -8.22 4.74 -13.39
CA MET A 22 -7.48 3.54 -13.81
C MET A 22 -6.48 3.85 -14.92
N ARG A 23 -6.89 4.63 -15.94
CA ARG A 23 -6.01 5.02 -17.04
C ARG A 23 -4.85 5.90 -16.56
N LEU A 24 -5.11 6.85 -15.66
CA LEU A 24 -4.08 7.70 -15.07
C LEU A 24 -3.08 6.89 -14.24
N GLU A 25 -3.54 5.90 -13.48
CA GLU A 25 -2.65 5.01 -12.72
C GLU A 25 -1.81 4.11 -13.64
N MET A 26 -2.40 3.59 -14.72
CA MET A 26 -1.63 2.85 -15.73
C MET A 26 -0.57 3.72 -16.39
N ALA A 27 -0.93 4.95 -16.78
CA ALA A 27 0.00 5.92 -17.35
C ALA A 27 1.12 6.25 -16.36
N ARG A 28 0.79 6.43 -15.07
CA ARG A 28 1.76 6.63 -13.99
C ARG A 28 2.76 5.47 -13.91
N PHE A 29 2.30 4.22 -13.96
CA PHE A 29 3.20 3.06 -13.96
C PHE A 29 4.14 3.03 -15.17
N ASP A 30 3.62 3.35 -16.36
CA ASP A 30 4.43 3.38 -17.58
C ASP A 30 5.47 4.52 -17.54
N MET A 31 5.08 5.71 -17.05
CA MET A 31 5.99 6.84 -16.88
C MET A 31 7.12 6.53 -15.89
N TYR A 32 6.81 5.90 -14.75
CA TYR A 32 7.84 5.55 -13.77
C TYR A 32 8.83 4.51 -14.27
N ARG A 33 8.36 3.56 -15.09
CA ARG A 33 9.24 2.58 -15.73
C ARG A 33 10.21 3.26 -16.70
N GLU A 34 9.70 4.17 -17.54
CA GLU A 34 10.53 4.92 -18.47
C GLU A 34 11.53 5.81 -17.72
N TYR A 35 11.08 6.47 -16.65
CA TYR A 35 11.94 7.26 -15.77
C TYR A 35 13.07 6.42 -15.17
N ALA A 36 12.76 5.25 -14.61
CA ALA A 36 13.73 4.34 -14.02
C ALA A 36 14.76 3.84 -15.06
N ASP A 37 14.32 3.51 -16.27
CA ASP A 37 15.20 3.12 -17.37
C ASP A 37 16.12 4.28 -17.81
N LEU A 38 15.58 5.49 -17.95
CA LEU A 38 16.38 6.68 -18.25
C LEU A 38 17.41 6.98 -17.16
N GLN A 39 17.05 6.85 -15.88
CA GLN A 39 17.99 7.01 -14.77
C GLN A 39 19.11 5.96 -14.83
N SER A 40 18.77 4.70 -15.06
CA SER A 40 19.75 3.62 -15.23
C SER A 40 20.76 3.92 -16.33
N ARG A 41 20.28 4.37 -17.49
CA ARG A 41 21.15 4.75 -18.62
C ARG A 41 22.00 5.98 -18.32
N LEU A 42 21.44 6.98 -17.64
CA LEU A 42 22.13 8.22 -17.31
C LEU A 42 23.26 8.00 -16.30
N TYR A 43 23.03 7.17 -15.29
CA TYR A 43 23.98 6.93 -14.19
C TYR A 43 24.80 5.65 -14.35
N GLY A 44 24.50 4.83 -15.37
CA GLY A 44 25.18 3.56 -15.61
C GLY A 44 24.92 2.50 -14.53
N ASP A 45 23.82 2.62 -13.78
CA ASP A 45 23.43 1.68 -12.72
C ASP A 45 22.16 0.89 -13.13
N PRO A 46 22.31 -0.37 -13.57
CA PRO A 46 21.20 -1.24 -13.93
C PRO A 46 20.17 -1.44 -12.82
N MET A 47 20.55 -1.27 -11.54
CA MET A 47 19.63 -1.45 -10.42
C MET A 47 18.56 -0.35 -10.38
N LEU A 48 18.84 0.83 -10.94
CA LEU A 48 17.86 1.93 -11.01
C LEU A 48 16.68 1.56 -11.93
N ALA A 49 16.91 0.85 -13.03
CA ALA A 49 15.84 0.41 -13.95
C ALA A 49 14.88 -0.60 -13.32
N LEU A 50 15.31 -1.23 -12.23
CA LEU A 50 14.51 -2.20 -11.49
C LEU A 50 13.67 -1.53 -10.39
N GLN A 51 13.91 -0.26 -10.04
CA GLN A 51 13.22 0.38 -8.92
C GLN A 51 11.76 0.70 -9.26
N GLU A 52 10.86 0.25 -8.39
CA GLU A 52 9.46 0.64 -8.46
C GLU A 52 9.26 2.05 -7.88
N HIS A 53 8.47 2.85 -8.57
CA HIS A 53 8.09 4.18 -8.12
C HIS A 53 6.56 4.34 -8.04
N PRO A 54 6.05 5.04 -7.01
CA PRO A 54 6.81 5.51 -5.86
C PRO A 54 7.29 4.33 -4.99
N MET A 55 8.40 4.52 -4.29
CA MET A 55 9.02 3.44 -3.52
C MET A 55 8.26 3.20 -2.22
N CYS A 56 8.18 1.94 -1.81
CA CYS A 56 7.88 1.60 -0.43
C CYS A 56 9.10 1.95 0.45
N GLU A 57 8.83 2.63 1.55
CA GLU A 57 9.82 2.93 2.57
C GLU A 57 9.65 1.99 3.76
N ILE A 58 10.76 1.61 4.40
CA ILE A 58 10.70 0.76 5.60
C ILE A 58 11.44 1.42 6.76
N THR A 59 10.72 1.70 7.83
CA THR A 59 11.27 2.13 9.12
C THR A 59 11.20 0.99 10.15
N THR A 60 12.13 0.97 11.09
CA THR A 60 12.12 0.00 12.20
C THR A 60 11.90 0.76 13.48
N HIS A 61 10.91 0.34 14.25
CA HIS A 61 10.57 0.92 15.54
C HIS A 61 10.92 -0.05 16.65
N THR A 62 11.48 0.45 17.75
CA THR A 62 11.67 -0.35 18.96
C THR A 62 10.73 0.15 20.04
N VAL A 63 9.76 -0.66 20.43
CA VAL A 63 8.76 -0.33 21.45
C VAL A 63 8.73 -1.45 22.48
N GLY A 64 8.93 -1.13 23.76
CA GLY A 64 9.02 -2.15 24.82
C GLY A 64 10.12 -3.18 24.59
N GLY A 65 11.21 -2.82 23.88
CA GLY A 65 12.27 -3.76 23.48
C GLY A 65 11.88 -4.74 22.38
N LYS A 66 10.72 -4.56 21.74
CA LYS A 66 10.26 -5.31 20.55
C LYS A 66 10.49 -4.48 19.31
N GLU A 67 11.02 -5.11 18.27
CA GLU A 67 11.16 -4.44 16.97
C GLU A 67 9.93 -4.68 16.11
N ILE A 68 9.35 -3.59 15.61
CA ILE A 68 8.22 -3.56 14.69
C ILE A 68 8.68 -2.91 13.40
N LEU A 69 8.38 -3.54 12.27
CA LEU A 69 8.63 -2.94 10.95
C LEU A 69 7.42 -2.10 10.55
N GLN A 70 7.66 -0.92 10.01
CA GLN A 70 6.65 -0.12 9.34
C GLN A 70 7.01 0.00 7.86
N PHE A 71 6.08 -0.35 6.99
CA PHE A 71 6.16 -0.14 5.55
C PHE A 71 5.24 1.02 5.19
N SER A 72 5.77 2.04 4.51
CA SER A 72 4.99 3.19 4.06
C SER A 72 4.83 3.16 2.55
N TYR A 73 3.58 3.23 2.09
CA TYR A 73 3.24 3.39 0.68
C TYR A 73 2.56 4.74 0.49
N PRO A 74 3.08 5.62 -0.38
CA PRO A 74 2.46 6.92 -0.61
C PRO A 74 1.17 6.78 -1.42
N GLY A 75 0.21 7.66 -1.11
CA GLY A 75 -1.12 7.66 -1.71
C GLY A 75 -2.08 6.66 -1.06
N MET A 76 -3.22 6.44 -1.70
CA MET A 76 -4.25 5.51 -1.25
C MET A 76 -4.08 4.14 -1.94
N LEU A 77 -4.65 3.09 -1.34
CA LEU A 77 -4.83 1.84 -2.08
C LEU A 77 -5.69 2.09 -3.33
N PRO A 78 -5.33 1.51 -4.49
CA PRO A 78 -6.07 1.67 -5.72
C PRO A 78 -7.50 1.19 -5.60
N LEU A 79 -8.35 1.67 -6.50
CA LEU A 79 -9.76 1.27 -6.57
C LEU A 79 -9.86 -0.22 -6.91
N TYR A 80 -10.81 -0.89 -6.27
CA TYR A 80 -11.16 -2.25 -6.65
C TYR A 80 -11.94 -2.23 -7.98
N THR A 81 -11.58 -3.14 -8.87
CA THR A 81 -12.24 -3.34 -10.17
C THR A 81 -12.85 -4.73 -10.25
N ASP A 82 -14.08 -4.81 -10.73
CA ASP A 82 -14.70 -6.10 -11.02
C ASP A 82 -14.02 -6.72 -12.25
N GLU A 83 -13.79 -8.04 -12.25
CA GLU A 83 -13.17 -8.78 -13.36
C GLU A 83 -14.13 -8.98 -14.55
N LYS A 84 -14.70 -7.89 -15.07
CA LYS A 84 -15.67 -7.96 -16.18
C LYS A 84 -15.03 -7.74 -17.54
N ASP A 85 -13.84 -7.14 -17.60
CA ASP A 85 -13.13 -6.87 -18.85
C ASP A 85 -11.60 -7.06 -18.78
N ARG A 86 -10.97 -7.04 -19.96
CA ARG A 86 -9.53 -7.27 -20.15
C ARG A 86 -8.68 -6.15 -19.54
N ASP A 87 -9.16 -4.90 -19.61
CA ASP A 87 -8.42 -3.74 -19.14
C ASP A 87 -8.37 -3.70 -17.60
N SER A 88 -9.47 -4.05 -16.93
CA SER A 88 -9.55 -4.25 -15.48
C SER A 88 -8.62 -5.36 -15.01
N THR A 89 -8.54 -6.46 -15.77
CA THR A 89 -7.62 -7.56 -15.49
C THR A 89 -6.16 -7.09 -15.57
N ARG A 90 -5.79 -6.39 -16.65
CA ARG A 90 -4.43 -5.85 -16.84
C ARG A 90 -4.07 -4.83 -15.76
N TYR A 91 -5.02 -3.95 -15.42
CA TYR A 91 -4.87 -2.97 -14.35
C TYR A 91 -4.59 -3.66 -13.01
N ARG A 92 -5.41 -4.65 -12.62
CA ARG A 92 -5.23 -5.40 -11.37
C ARG A 92 -3.88 -6.11 -11.31
N GLN A 93 -3.44 -6.72 -12.42
CA GLN A 93 -2.11 -7.34 -12.49
C GLN A 93 -1.00 -6.32 -12.25
N ARG A 94 -1.08 -5.12 -12.85
CA ARG A 94 -0.09 -4.06 -12.64
C ARG A 94 -0.07 -3.57 -11.19
N VAL A 95 -1.25 -3.34 -10.60
CA VAL A 95 -1.38 -2.98 -9.20
C VAL A 95 -0.74 -4.03 -8.29
N ARG A 96 -1.08 -5.30 -8.49
CA ARG A 96 -0.51 -6.43 -7.73
C ARG A 96 1.01 -6.43 -7.84
N ASP A 97 1.51 -6.40 -9.06
CA ASP A 97 2.94 -6.46 -9.35
C ASP A 97 3.70 -5.30 -8.72
N TYR A 98 3.14 -4.09 -8.77
CA TYR A 98 3.70 -2.91 -8.12
C TYR A 98 3.88 -3.13 -6.61
N TYR A 99 2.82 -3.51 -5.89
CA TYR A 99 2.91 -3.69 -4.43
C TYR A 99 3.93 -4.78 -4.08
N ILE A 100 3.88 -5.93 -4.75
CA ILE A 100 4.82 -7.03 -4.49
C ILE A 100 6.26 -6.59 -4.72
N ARG A 101 6.56 -6.01 -5.88
CA ARG A 101 7.93 -5.60 -6.25
C ARG A 101 8.42 -4.47 -5.34
N SER A 102 7.58 -3.48 -5.06
CA SER A 102 7.92 -2.34 -4.20
C SER A 102 8.26 -2.81 -2.78
N THR A 103 7.47 -3.72 -2.20
CA THR A 103 7.77 -4.32 -0.88
C THR A 103 9.08 -5.11 -0.89
N VAL A 104 9.26 -6.00 -1.87
CA VAL A 104 10.46 -6.88 -1.95
C VAL A 104 11.73 -6.05 -2.14
N GLN A 105 11.69 -5.05 -3.02
CA GLN A 105 12.83 -4.17 -3.25
C GLN A 105 13.17 -3.35 -2.02
N ALA A 106 12.16 -2.81 -1.32
CA ALA A 106 12.38 -2.09 -0.09
C ALA A 106 13.02 -2.98 0.99
N ALA A 107 12.55 -4.23 1.11
CA ALA A 107 13.11 -5.21 2.04
C ALA A 107 14.57 -5.58 1.70
N ASN A 108 14.85 -5.82 0.41
CA ASN A 108 16.20 -6.12 -0.08
C ASN A 108 17.16 -4.94 0.16
N ARG A 109 16.75 -3.71 -0.15
CA ARG A 109 17.56 -2.50 0.10
C ARG A 109 17.89 -2.31 1.59
N LYS A 110 16.92 -2.60 2.46
CA LYS A 110 17.13 -2.54 3.91
C LYS A 110 17.91 -3.74 4.46
N GLY A 111 18.18 -4.76 3.64
CA GLY A 111 18.84 -5.99 4.07
C GLY A 111 18.03 -6.76 5.11
N LEU A 112 16.69 -6.71 5.02
CA LEU A 112 15.82 -7.41 5.97
C LEU A 112 16.04 -8.92 5.86
N LYS A 113 16.33 -9.54 7.01
CA LYS A 113 16.42 -11.00 7.16
C LYS A 113 15.45 -11.56 8.20
N LYS A 114 14.66 -10.67 8.82
CA LYS A 114 13.78 -10.99 9.92
C LYS A 114 12.42 -11.42 9.40
N GLN A 115 11.95 -12.55 9.90
CA GLN A 115 10.63 -13.08 9.63
C GLN A 115 9.82 -13.12 10.93
N TYR A 116 8.55 -12.72 10.86
CA TYR A 116 7.60 -12.77 11.97
C TYR A 116 6.67 -13.97 11.77
N ILE A 117 6.79 -15.00 12.61
CA ILE A 117 5.91 -16.18 12.59
C ILE A 117 5.57 -16.57 14.03
N PRO A 118 4.28 -16.62 14.43
CA PRO A 118 3.14 -16.01 13.73
C PRO A 118 3.26 -14.48 13.70
N ALA A 119 2.80 -13.85 12.62
CA ALA A 119 2.79 -12.42 12.42
C ALA A 119 1.47 -11.77 12.85
N ARG A 120 1.57 -10.50 13.24
CA ARG A 120 0.43 -9.59 13.27
C ARG A 120 0.74 -8.37 12.40
N VAL A 121 -0.21 -8.04 11.54
CA VAL A 121 -0.14 -6.95 10.59
C VAL A 121 -1.26 -5.96 10.89
N LEU A 122 -0.89 -4.70 11.07
CA LEU A 122 -1.83 -3.58 11.18
C LEU A 122 -1.66 -2.70 9.94
N ILE A 123 -2.71 -2.58 9.12
CA ILE A 123 -2.77 -1.66 7.98
C ILE A 123 -3.50 -0.41 8.43
N VAL A 124 -2.87 0.75 8.27
CA VAL A 124 -3.43 2.05 8.63
C VAL A 124 -3.59 2.89 7.37
N HIS A 125 -4.84 3.21 7.05
CA HIS A 125 -5.17 4.13 5.97
C HIS A 125 -5.06 5.57 6.48
N CYS A 126 -4.10 6.32 5.95
CA CYS A 126 -3.93 7.73 6.23
C CYS A 126 -4.66 8.52 5.13
N PHE A 127 -5.68 9.29 5.50
CA PHE A 127 -6.47 10.10 4.57
C PHE A 127 -6.32 11.60 4.83
N GLU A 128 -6.27 12.40 3.77
CA GLU A 128 -6.20 13.87 3.85
C GLU A 128 -7.50 14.52 4.33
N ASP A 129 -8.62 13.83 4.09
CA ASP A 129 -9.96 14.30 4.41
C ASP A 129 -10.69 13.34 5.36
N LEU A 130 -11.89 13.74 5.79
CA LEU A 130 -12.78 12.92 6.63
C LEU A 130 -13.89 12.28 5.80
N THR A 131 -13.68 12.12 4.49
CA THR A 131 -14.66 11.49 3.63
C THR A 131 -14.79 10.04 4.07
N VAL A 132 -16.02 9.62 4.41
CA VAL A 132 -16.30 8.24 4.80
C VAL A 132 -15.99 7.34 3.61
N ARG A 133 -15.14 6.34 3.84
CA ARG A 133 -14.72 5.34 2.88
C ARG A 133 -14.80 3.97 3.53
N ASP A 134 -15.17 2.97 2.75
CA ASP A 134 -15.07 1.60 3.21
C ASP A 134 -13.59 1.20 3.28
N LEU A 135 -13.20 0.59 4.39
CA LEU A 135 -11.83 0.10 4.60
C LEU A 135 -11.60 -1.29 3.97
N ASP A 136 -12.65 -1.93 3.46
CA ASP A 136 -12.63 -3.28 2.92
C ASP A 136 -11.99 -3.39 1.53
N ASN A 137 -10.93 -2.61 1.29
CA ASN A 137 -10.22 -2.63 0.03
C ASN A 137 -9.51 -3.97 -0.16
N ARG A 138 -10.08 -4.78 -1.07
CA ARG A 138 -9.57 -6.12 -1.45
C ARG A 138 -8.13 -6.10 -1.96
N ASN A 139 -7.63 -4.93 -2.40
CA ASN A 139 -6.24 -4.78 -2.83
C ASN A 139 -5.23 -4.89 -1.67
N ARG A 140 -5.66 -4.93 -0.40
CA ARG A 140 -4.80 -5.27 0.75
C ARG A 140 -4.09 -6.62 0.59
N SER A 141 -4.71 -7.56 -0.13
CA SER A 141 -4.12 -8.85 -0.44
C SER A 141 -2.79 -8.72 -1.20
N HIS A 142 -2.60 -7.65 -1.96
CA HIS A 142 -1.34 -7.38 -2.66
C HIS A 142 -0.22 -6.97 -1.71
N ILE A 143 -0.53 -6.22 -0.65
CA ILE A 143 0.41 -5.90 0.43
C ILE A 143 0.83 -7.17 1.16
N ILE A 144 -0.13 -8.01 1.57
CA ILE A 144 0.13 -9.26 2.29
C ILE A 144 1.02 -10.18 1.43
N ASN A 145 0.71 -10.31 0.14
CA ASN A 145 1.56 -11.04 -0.79
C ASN A 145 2.97 -10.43 -0.91
N GLY A 146 3.10 -9.11 -0.96
CA GLY A 146 4.39 -8.44 -0.93
C GLY A 146 5.21 -8.79 0.31
N LEU A 147 4.60 -8.76 1.50
CA LEU A 147 5.24 -9.14 2.76
C LEU A 147 5.70 -10.60 2.76
N ARG A 148 4.89 -11.51 2.20
CA ARG A 148 5.22 -12.93 2.05
C ARG A 148 6.39 -13.13 1.08
N HIS A 149 6.35 -12.50 -0.09
CA HIS A 149 7.44 -12.56 -1.07
C HIS A 149 8.73 -11.93 -0.55
N ALA A 150 8.64 -10.93 0.31
CA ALA A 150 9.77 -10.31 1.00
C ALA A 150 10.26 -11.15 2.21
N GLN A 151 9.68 -12.31 2.47
CA GLN A 151 9.99 -13.18 3.62
C GLN A 151 9.87 -12.49 4.99
N VAL A 152 9.00 -11.48 5.09
CA VAL A 152 8.72 -10.75 6.34
C VAL A 152 7.72 -11.52 7.20
N ILE A 153 6.79 -12.23 6.57
CA ILE A 153 5.82 -13.11 7.20
C ILE A 153 5.97 -14.54 6.64
N GLY A 154 5.39 -15.53 7.32
CA GLY A 154 5.34 -16.92 6.86
C GLY A 154 4.34 -17.09 5.72
N ASP A 155 3.12 -17.49 6.06
CA ASP A 155 1.99 -17.65 5.16
C ASP A 155 0.80 -16.77 5.57
N ASP A 156 -0.19 -16.59 4.69
CA ASP A 156 -1.38 -15.74 4.94
C ASP A 156 -2.56 -16.50 5.58
N ASN A 157 -2.31 -17.72 6.06
CA ASN A 157 -3.31 -18.55 6.69
C ASN A 157 -3.61 -18.11 8.15
N TRP A 158 -4.78 -18.52 8.65
CA TRP A 158 -5.29 -18.10 9.97
C TRP A 158 -4.40 -18.47 11.16
N LYS A 159 -3.49 -19.44 11.01
CA LYS A 159 -2.56 -19.86 12.08
C LYS A 159 -1.32 -18.96 12.14
N GLU A 160 -0.98 -18.34 11.03
CA GLU A 160 0.28 -17.62 10.86
C GLU A 160 0.13 -16.11 10.76
N LEU A 161 -1.07 -15.62 10.42
CA LEU A 161 -1.32 -14.19 10.23
C LEU A 161 -2.58 -13.73 10.96
N SER A 162 -2.43 -12.65 11.73
CA SER A 162 -3.54 -11.86 12.26
C SER A 162 -3.51 -10.47 11.62
N LEU A 163 -4.62 -10.05 11.02
CA LEU A 163 -4.75 -8.77 10.31
C LEU A 163 -5.67 -7.81 11.08
N MET A 164 -5.27 -6.54 11.15
CA MET A 164 -6.08 -5.43 11.65
C MET A 164 -6.01 -4.28 10.65
N GLU A 165 -7.10 -3.51 10.56
CA GLU A 165 -7.20 -2.33 9.71
C GLU A 165 -7.73 -1.16 10.51
N GLU A 166 -7.12 -0.01 10.32
CA GLU A 166 -7.49 1.26 10.97
C GLU A 166 -7.42 2.39 9.95
N ALA A 167 -8.04 3.53 10.27
CA ALA A 167 -7.92 4.73 9.48
C ALA A 167 -7.72 5.96 10.36
N ILE A 168 -6.88 6.88 9.89
CA ILE A 168 -6.63 8.16 10.56
C ILE A 168 -6.58 9.30 9.55
N LYS A 169 -6.85 10.51 10.03
CA LYS A 169 -6.67 11.73 9.26
C LYS A 169 -5.23 12.21 9.35
N THR A 170 -4.64 12.57 8.22
CA THR A 170 -3.25 13.04 8.09
C THR A 170 -3.16 14.22 7.12
N LYS A 171 -1.98 14.82 6.97
CA LYS A 171 -1.73 15.89 5.97
C LYS A 171 -1.58 15.36 4.54
N GLU A 172 -1.16 14.11 4.41
CA GLU A 172 -0.91 13.45 3.13
C GLU A 172 -1.43 12.01 3.18
N SER A 173 -1.98 11.57 2.05
CA SER A 173 -2.52 10.23 1.91
C SER A 173 -1.41 9.20 1.84
N SER A 174 -1.52 8.14 2.65
CA SER A 174 -0.56 7.04 2.69
C SER A 174 -1.22 5.76 3.21
N VAL A 175 -0.60 4.63 2.93
CA VAL A 175 -0.93 3.35 3.55
C VAL A 175 0.27 2.92 4.37
N GLU A 176 0.09 2.85 5.68
CA GLU A 176 1.14 2.46 6.62
C GLU A 176 0.87 1.03 7.09
N VAL A 177 1.87 0.16 7.02
CA VAL A 177 1.71 -1.26 7.37
C VAL A 177 2.71 -1.61 8.44
N PHE A 178 2.22 -1.89 9.64
CA PHE A 178 3.03 -2.29 10.79
C PHE A 178 3.04 -3.81 10.92
N VAL A 179 4.22 -4.40 11.07
CA VAL A 179 4.42 -5.85 11.17
C VAL A 179 5.24 -6.19 12.40
N GLY A 180 4.69 -7.05 13.25
CA GLY A 180 5.31 -7.56 14.46
C GLY A 180 4.96 -9.03 14.72
N TYR A 181 5.45 -9.63 15.81
CA TYR A 181 5.00 -10.95 16.20
C TYR A 181 3.55 -10.87 16.71
N SER A 182 2.79 -11.95 16.56
CA SER A 182 1.39 -11.99 16.97
C SER A 182 1.17 -11.59 18.45
N LYS A 183 2.14 -11.91 19.33
CA LYS A 183 2.09 -11.55 20.75
C LYS A 183 2.33 -10.07 21.05
N ASP A 184 2.94 -9.31 20.14
CA ASP A 184 3.38 -7.92 20.34
C ASP A 184 2.27 -6.89 19.98
N ILE A 185 1.00 -7.25 20.24
CA ILE A 185 -0.15 -6.40 19.90
C ILE A 185 -0.14 -5.08 20.66
N HIS A 186 0.32 -5.10 21.91
CA HIS A 186 0.31 -3.92 22.75
C HIS A 186 1.26 -2.84 22.18
N GLU A 187 2.45 -3.26 21.76
CA GLU A 187 3.47 -2.43 21.14
C GLU A 187 3.02 -1.89 19.78
N LEU A 188 2.35 -2.70 18.97
CA LEU A 188 1.73 -2.27 17.71
C LEU A 188 0.70 -1.15 17.96
N MET A 189 -0.17 -1.31 18.95
CA MET A 189 -1.18 -0.30 19.27
C MET A 189 -0.58 0.97 19.86
N GLN A 190 0.55 0.88 20.57
CA GLN A 190 1.28 2.08 21.02
C GLN A 190 1.82 2.89 19.85
N LEU A 191 2.41 2.24 18.84
CA LEU A 191 2.88 2.92 17.63
C LEU A 191 1.74 3.59 16.88
N PHE A 192 0.63 2.88 16.70
CA PHE A 192 -0.57 3.44 16.06
C PHE A 192 -1.07 4.71 16.77
N ARG A 193 -1.14 4.68 18.11
CA ARG A 193 -1.54 5.87 18.89
C ARG A 193 -0.56 7.03 18.69
N GLY A 194 0.74 6.76 18.68
CA GLY A 194 1.77 7.76 18.40
C GLY A 194 1.66 8.38 17.00
N LEU A 195 1.35 7.56 15.98
CA LEU A 195 1.08 8.01 14.62
C LEU A 195 -0.13 8.96 14.58
N ASN A 196 -1.21 8.59 15.27
CA ASN A 196 -2.43 9.40 15.33
C ASN A 196 -2.17 10.76 16.00
N THR A 197 -1.37 10.81 17.07
CA THR A 197 -1.03 12.07 17.75
C THR A 197 -0.06 12.97 16.97
N SER A 198 0.85 12.39 16.20
CA SER A 198 1.88 13.14 15.46
C SER A 198 1.39 13.72 14.14
N LYS A 199 0.44 13.05 13.47
CA LYS A 199 -0.10 13.49 12.17
C LYS A 199 -1.37 14.35 12.26
N THR A 200 -1.95 14.52 13.45
CA THR A 200 -3.12 15.40 13.70
C THR A 200 -2.75 16.80 14.21
N GLY A 201 -1.46 17.08 14.42
CA GLY A 201 -0.90 18.38 14.80
C GLY A 201 -0.48 19.29 13.64
#